data_AF-A0A1X7V2W1-F1
#
_entry.id   AF-A0A1X7V2W1-F1
#
_cell.length_a   1.000
_cell.length_b   1.000
_cell.length_c   1.000
_cell.angle_alpha   90.00
_cell.angle_beta   90.00
_cell.angle_gamma   90.00
#
_symmetry.space_group_name_H-M   'P 1'
#
loop_
_entity.id
_entity.type
_entity.pdbx_description
1 polymer ?
#
loop_
_entity_poly.entity_id
_entity_poly.type
_entity_poly.pdbx_seq_one_letter_code
_entity_poly.pdbx_strand_id
1 'polypeptide(L)'
;MAATSVEGNFKTWLIETLNSSELDGEVYGDYIYGILEEGDEEEDVNLEETKRTELIDMLSGALATGDCIVLCQSIVERWSAGKRAMADSKAKVSSRNDPTVLLKEHIKTSKQATATVPSTVSQATQPSSSALSDKEKSRLIIQYGSSCAGSDEENESHSTGDLAANANKSSVTSALKEMREEQRRAHQLKTERDRENKKAQQQKQQERKEKEKKRTQKQERKR
;
A
#
# COMPACT_ATOMS: atom_id res chain seq x y z
N MET A 1 0.29 -19.18 12.14
CA MET A 1 0.49 -20.65 12.23
C MET A 1 1.19 -21.23 11.01
N ALA A 2 0.89 -20.80 9.76
CA ALA A 2 1.57 -21.35 8.57
C ALA A 2 3.02 -20.85 8.39
N ALA A 3 3.31 -19.59 8.72
CA ALA A 3 4.64 -19.01 8.51
C ALA A 3 5.74 -19.70 9.33
N THR A 4 5.47 -19.91 10.61
CA THR A 4 6.37 -20.58 11.55
C THR A 4 6.70 -22.03 11.15
N SER A 5 5.83 -22.69 10.39
CA SER A 5 6.08 -24.07 9.95
C SER A 5 7.05 -24.15 8.77
N VAL A 6 7.07 -23.15 7.89
CA VAL A 6 7.97 -23.13 6.72
C VAL A 6 9.37 -22.71 7.14
N GLU A 7 9.49 -21.73 8.03
CA GLU A 7 10.77 -21.31 8.65
C GLU A 7 11.38 -22.45 9.48
N GLY A 8 10.57 -23.14 10.29
CA GLY A 8 11.02 -24.30 11.05
C GLY A 8 11.54 -25.42 10.15
N ASN A 9 10.83 -25.75 9.08
CA ASN A 9 11.25 -26.79 8.13
C ASN A 9 12.56 -26.44 7.40
N PHE A 10 12.78 -25.16 7.07
CA PHE A 10 14.04 -24.72 6.47
C PHE A 10 15.20 -24.86 7.45
N LYS A 11 15.03 -24.44 8.71
CA LYS A 11 16.08 -24.54 9.73
C LYS A 11 16.50 -25.99 10.00
N THR A 12 15.55 -26.92 10.09
CA THR A 12 15.85 -28.35 10.26
C THR A 12 16.64 -28.90 9.06
N TRP A 13 16.21 -28.57 7.84
CA TRP A 13 16.91 -28.98 6.62
C TRP A 13 18.34 -28.41 6.54
N LEU A 14 18.51 -27.14 6.93
CA LEU A 14 19.82 -26.48 6.94
C LEU A 14 20.78 -27.22 7.89
N ILE A 15 20.34 -27.52 9.11
CA ILE A 15 21.14 -28.25 10.11
C ILE A 15 21.52 -29.65 9.60
N GLU A 16 20.58 -30.41 9.03
CA GLU A 16 20.86 -31.74 8.46
C GLU A 16 21.85 -31.69 7.29
N THR A 17 21.72 -30.67 6.42
CA THR A 17 22.58 -30.50 5.25
C THR A 17 24.00 -30.12 5.69
N LEU A 18 24.16 -29.23 6.67
CA LEU A 18 25.45 -28.84 7.23
C LEU A 18 26.14 -30.01 7.93
N ASN A 19 25.40 -30.77 8.74
CA ASN A 19 25.93 -31.96 9.41
C ASN A 19 26.38 -33.04 8.43
N SER A 20 25.70 -33.16 7.28
CA SER A 20 26.09 -34.07 6.20
C SER A 20 27.37 -33.64 5.48
N SER A 21 27.72 -32.35 5.55
CA SER A 21 28.93 -31.75 4.99
C SER A 21 30.06 -31.59 6.02
N GLU A 22 29.99 -32.30 7.15
CA GLU A 22 30.98 -32.24 8.26
C GLU A 22 31.07 -30.87 8.96
N LEU A 23 30.08 -30.00 8.78
CA LEU A 23 29.95 -28.73 9.48
C LEU A 23 29.02 -28.87 10.68
N ASP A 24 29.32 -28.16 11.77
CA ASP A 24 28.43 -28.10 12.92
C ASP A 24 27.16 -27.29 12.58
N GLY A 25 26.08 -28.00 12.26
CA GLY A 25 24.82 -27.38 11.85
C GLY A 25 24.18 -26.51 12.93
N GLU A 26 24.43 -26.75 14.22
CA GLU A 26 23.86 -25.91 15.29
C GLU A 26 24.57 -24.56 15.38
N VAL A 27 25.89 -24.55 15.24
CA VAL A 27 26.70 -23.33 15.24
C VAL A 27 26.51 -22.56 13.95
N TYR A 28 26.78 -23.20 12.81
CA TYR A 28 26.71 -22.54 11.51
C TYR A 28 25.28 -22.22 11.07
N GLY A 29 24.29 -23.01 11.49
CA GLY A 29 22.89 -22.81 11.11
C GLY A 29 22.35 -21.46 11.56
N ASP A 30 22.67 -21.03 12.79
CA ASP A 30 22.21 -19.74 13.32
C ASP A 30 22.92 -18.55 12.64
N TYR A 31 24.22 -18.67 12.34
CA TYR A 31 24.95 -17.63 11.60
C TYR A 31 24.45 -17.48 10.16
N ILE A 32 24.26 -18.60 9.46
CA ILE A 32 23.74 -18.62 8.10
C ILE A 32 22.32 -18.06 8.07
N TYR A 33 21.48 -18.42 9.05
CA TYR A 33 20.14 -17.87 9.16
C TYR A 33 20.17 -16.35 9.37
N GLY A 34 21.07 -15.84 10.21
CA GLY A 34 21.29 -14.41 10.40
C GLY A 34 21.65 -13.69 9.10
N ILE A 35 22.59 -14.23 8.32
CA ILE A 35 22.99 -13.68 7.01
C ILE A 35 21.82 -13.69 6.01
N LEU A 36 21.00 -14.74 6.03
CA LEU A 36 19.85 -14.87 5.13
C LEU A 36 18.68 -13.94 5.49
N GLU A 37 18.53 -13.62 6.78
CA GLU A 37 17.51 -12.70 7.30
C GLU A 37 17.96 -11.23 7.20
N GLU A 38 19.26 -10.96 7.36
CA GLU A 38 19.86 -9.66 7.13
C GLU A 38 19.76 -9.28 5.64
N GLY A 39 19.36 -8.04 5.35
CA GLY A 39 19.20 -7.54 3.98
C GLY A 39 17.92 -7.97 3.26
N ASP A 40 16.88 -8.47 3.93
CA ASP A 40 15.57 -8.77 3.32
C ASP A 40 14.76 -7.52 2.86
N GLU A 41 15.45 -6.39 2.67
CA GLU A 41 14.88 -5.18 2.09
C GLU A 41 14.73 -5.41 0.58
N GLU A 42 13.48 -5.40 0.10
CA GLU A 42 13.04 -5.77 -1.26
C GLU A 42 13.69 -4.94 -2.41
N GLU A 43 14.60 -4.02 -2.11
CA GLU A 43 15.16 -3.04 -3.04
C GLU A 43 16.45 -3.50 -3.75
N ASP A 44 17.10 -4.59 -3.29
CA ASP A 44 18.34 -5.08 -3.92
C ASP A 44 18.09 -6.19 -4.96
N VAL A 45 18.28 -5.85 -6.24
CA VAL A 45 18.13 -6.76 -7.39
C VAL A 45 19.15 -7.90 -7.36
N ASN A 46 20.26 -7.75 -6.63
CA ASN A 46 21.33 -8.74 -6.53
C ASN A 46 21.39 -9.41 -5.14
N LEU A 47 20.33 -9.32 -4.34
CA LEU A 47 20.32 -9.82 -2.96
C LEU A 47 20.74 -11.29 -2.85
N GLU A 48 20.30 -12.15 -3.76
CA GLU A 48 20.67 -13.57 -3.78
C GLU A 48 22.18 -13.77 -4.07
N GLU A 49 22.78 -12.93 -4.92
CA GLU A 49 24.20 -12.99 -5.25
C GLU A 49 25.07 -12.46 -4.09
N THR A 50 24.63 -11.38 -3.43
CA THR A 50 25.28 -10.84 -2.23
C THR A 50 25.27 -11.86 -1.09
N LYS A 51 24.11 -12.43 -0.76
CA LYS A 51 23.97 -13.49 0.26
C LYS A 51 24.83 -14.70 -0.06
N ARG A 52 24.87 -15.11 -1.33
CA ARG A 52 25.73 -16.22 -1.76
C ARG A 52 27.21 -15.89 -1.55
N THR A 53 27.64 -14.68 -1.87
CA THR A 53 29.05 -14.27 -1.75
C THR A 53 29.49 -14.23 -0.29
N GLU A 54 28.65 -13.70 0.59
CA GLU A 54 28.90 -13.67 2.04
C GLU A 54 28.98 -15.07 2.66
N LEU A 55 28.06 -15.96 2.26
CA LEU A 55 28.08 -17.36 2.69
C LEU A 55 29.33 -18.11 2.19
N ILE A 56 29.75 -17.85 0.95
CA ILE A 56 30.97 -18.44 0.40
C ILE A 56 32.18 -17.93 1.18
N ASP A 57 32.28 -16.64 1.49
CA ASP A 57 33.38 -16.08 2.27
C ASP A 57 33.45 -16.74 3.65
N MET A 58 32.32 -16.87 4.35
CA MET A 58 32.22 -17.53 5.65
C MET A 58 32.63 -19.01 5.62
N LEU A 59 32.19 -19.77 4.60
CA LEU A 59 32.38 -21.22 4.53
C LEU A 59 33.66 -21.63 3.79
N SER A 60 34.31 -20.73 3.05
CA SER A 60 35.54 -21.00 2.28
C SER A 60 36.70 -21.51 3.14
N GLY A 61 36.73 -21.14 4.43
CA GLY A 61 37.74 -21.62 5.38
C GLY A 61 37.46 -23.01 5.95
N ALA A 62 36.24 -23.52 5.81
CA ALA A 62 35.78 -24.77 6.42
C ALA A 62 35.57 -25.90 5.39
N LEU A 63 35.22 -25.56 4.14
CA LEU A 63 34.97 -26.52 3.06
C LEU A 63 35.92 -26.33 1.88
N ALA A 64 36.06 -27.37 1.06
CA ALA A 64 36.68 -27.26 -0.26
C ALA A 64 35.89 -26.26 -1.12
N THR A 65 36.60 -25.43 -1.90
CA THR A 65 36.01 -24.32 -2.67
C THR A 65 34.88 -24.75 -3.60
N GLY A 66 34.97 -25.94 -4.20
CA GLY A 66 33.92 -26.46 -5.09
C GLY A 66 32.63 -26.81 -4.34
N ASP A 67 32.74 -27.57 -3.25
CA ASP A 67 31.59 -28.04 -2.47
C ASP A 67 30.92 -26.88 -1.72
N CYS A 68 31.72 -25.92 -1.24
CA CYS A 68 31.25 -24.69 -0.61
C CYS A 68 30.31 -23.90 -1.54
N ILE A 69 30.72 -23.70 -2.80
CA ILE A 69 29.93 -22.95 -3.79
C ILE A 69 28.58 -23.62 -4.06
N VAL A 70 28.58 -24.95 -4.21
CA VAL A 70 27.36 -25.73 -4.50
C VAL A 70 26.43 -25.70 -3.30
N LEU A 71 26.96 -25.89 -2.10
CA LEU A 71 26.21 -25.82 -0.84
C LEU A 71 25.56 -24.44 -0.67
N CYS A 72 26.34 -23.36 -0.77
CA CYS A 72 25.85 -21.99 -0.63
C CYS A 72 24.76 -21.66 -1.65
N GLN A 73 24.92 -22.10 -2.90
CA GLN A 73 23.89 -21.94 -3.92
C GLN A 73 22.58 -22.66 -3.54
N SER A 74 22.68 -23.90 -3.08
CA SER A 74 21.49 -24.68 -2.68
C SER A 74 20.76 -24.06 -1.48
N ILE A 75 21.50 -23.47 -0.54
CA ILE A 75 20.95 -22.78 0.65
C ILE A 75 20.15 -21.55 0.22
N VAL A 76 20.73 -20.68 -0.63
CA VAL A 76 20.06 -19.46 -1.10
C VAL A 76 18.83 -19.79 -1.94
N GLU A 77 18.91 -20.77 -2.84
CA GLU A 77 17.78 -21.19 -3.67
C GLU A 77 16.62 -21.75 -2.82
N ARG A 78 16.94 -22.57 -1.81
CA ARG A 78 15.95 -23.14 -0.90
C ARG A 78 15.30 -22.05 -0.04
N TRP A 79 16.09 -21.07 0.42
CA TRP A 79 15.61 -19.93 1.18
C TRP A 79 14.65 -19.07 0.35
N SER A 80 15.04 -18.66 -0.85
CA SER A 80 14.22 -17.81 -1.71
C SER A 80 12.96 -18.52 -2.20
N ALA A 81 13.03 -19.84 -2.47
CA ALA A 81 11.85 -20.66 -2.75
C ALA A 81 10.87 -20.69 -1.57
N GLY A 82 11.38 -20.83 -0.33
CA GLY A 82 10.57 -20.77 0.89
C GLY A 82 9.87 -19.43 1.06
N LYS A 83 10.59 -18.33 0.84
CA LYS A 83 10.04 -16.96 0.90
C LYS A 83 8.97 -16.71 -0.17
N ARG A 84 9.18 -17.19 -1.40
CA ARG A 84 8.18 -17.09 -2.48
C ARG A 84 6.90 -17.87 -2.15
N ALA A 85 7.03 -19.07 -1.59
CA ALA A 85 5.87 -19.87 -1.16
C ALA A 85 5.09 -19.21 -0.01
N MET A 86 5.79 -18.54 0.90
CA MET A 86 5.21 -17.74 1.99
C MET A 86 4.47 -16.51 1.46
N ALA A 87 5.07 -15.78 0.52
CA ALA A 87 4.47 -14.62 -0.13
C ALA A 87 3.19 -14.99 -0.90
N ASP A 88 3.21 -16.08 -1.66
CA ASP A 88 2.04 -16.58 -2.40
C ASP A 88 0.91 -17.03 -1.46
N SER A 89 1.26 -17.72 -0.36
CA SER A 89 0.31 -18.11 0.68
C SER A 89 -0.32 -16.88 1.38
N LYS A 90 0.47 -15.84 1.65
CA LYS A 90 -0.01 -14.58 2.25
C LYS A 90 -0.91 -13.80 1.29
N ALA A 91 -0.57 -13.74 0.00
CA ALA A 91 -1.40 -13.13 -1.03
C ALA A 91 -2.76 -13.84 -1.19
N LYS A 92 -2.77 -15.17 -1.15
CA LYS A 92 -3.98 -15.99 -1.24
C LYS A 92 -4.91 -15.85 -0.03
N VAL A 93 -4.34 -15.72 1.18
CA VAL A 93 -5.12 -15.45 2.41
C VAL A 93 -5.66 -14.03 2.42
N SER A 94 -4.87 -13.05 1.97
CA SER A 94 -5.31 -11.64 1.86
C SER A 94 -6.44 -11.48 0.84
N SER A 95 -6.35 -12.15 -0.32
CA SER A 95 -7.41 -12.17 -1.33
C SER A 95 -8.71 -12.82 -0.84
N ARG A 96 -8.64 -13.78 0.08
CA ARG A 96 -9.83 -14.42 0.67
C ARG A 96 -10.55 -13.54 1.70
N ASN A 97 -9.84 -12.59 2.32
CA ASN A 97 -10.39 -11.65 3.29
C ASN A 97 -10.71 -10.28 2.69
N ASP A 98 -10.47 -10.09 1.39
CA ASP A 98 -10.84 -8.87 0.67
C ASP A 98 -12.37 -8.73 0.68
N PRO A 99 -12.92 -7.63 1.23
CA PRO A 99 -14.37 -7.41 1.29
C PRO A 99 -15.02 -7.42 -0.10
N THR A 100 -14.28 -7.09 -1.16
CA THR A 100 -14.78 -7.13 -2.53
C THR A 100 -14.90 -8.55 -3.07
N VAL A 101 -13.99 -9.46 -2.69
CA VAL A 101 -14.03 -10.89 -3.06
C VAL A 101 -15.15 -11.59 -2.30
N LEU A 102 -15.28 -11.32 -1.00
CA LEU A 102 -16.36 -11.84 -0.16
C LEU A 102 -17.74 -11.36 -0.65
N LEU A 103 -17.86 -10.08 -1.01
CA LEU A 103 -19.09 -9.54 -1.58
C LEU A 103 -19.41 -10.17 -2.95
N LYS A 104 -18.41 -10.37 -3.80
CA LYS A 104 -18.58 -11.02 -5.12
C LYS A 104 -19.00 -12.49 -4.98
N GLU A 105 -18.46 -13.19 -3.99
CA GLU A 105 -18.86 -14.56 -3.65
C GLU A 105 -20.30 -14.57 -3.13
N HIS A 106 -20.64 -13.75 -2.13
CA HIS A 106 -22.00 -13.66 -1.56
C HIS A 106 -23.07 -13.27 -2.61
N ILE A 107 -22.76 -12.36 -3.54
CA ILE A 107 -23.65 -12.01 -4.65
C ILE A 107 -23.87 -13.19 -5.60
N LYS A 108 -22.83 -14.01 -5.87
CA LYS A 108 -22.95 -15.20 -6.71
C LYS A 108 -23.82 -16.26 -6.06
N THR A 109 -23.68 -16.48 -4.75
CA THR A 109 -24.51 -17.44 -4.00
C THR A 109 -25.96 -16.96 -3.88
N SER A 110 -26.18 -15.66 -3.67
CA SER A 110 -27.52 -15.06 -3.60
C SER A 110 -28.28 -15.14 -4.94
N LYS A 111 -27.60 -14.98 -6.07
CA LYS A 111 -28.21 -15.07 -7.42
C LYS A 111 -28.69 -16.47 -7.79
N GLN A 112 -28.24 -17.53 -7.11
CA GLN A 112 -28.72 -18.89 -7.36
C GLN A 112 -29.99 -19.24 -6.57
N ALA A 113 -30.42 -18.41 -5.61
CA ALA A 113 -31.60 -18.67 -4.77
C ALA A 113 -32.91 -18.08 -5.30
N THR A 114 -32.90 -17.33 -6.40
CA THR A 114 -34.11 -16.71 -6.98
C THR A 114 -34.30 -17.09 -8.45
N ALA A 115 -34.34 -18.39 -8.73
CA ALA A 115 -34.80 -18.91 -10.00
C ALA A 115 -36.05 -19.76 -9.74
N THR A 116 -37.21 -19.10 -9.59
CA THR A 116 -38.57 -19.64 -9.84
C THR A 116 -39.65 -18.68 -9.32
N VAL A 117 -40.02 -17.64 -10.08
CA VAL A 117 -41.44 -17.20 -10.19
C VAL A 117 -41.62 -16.48 -11.54
N PRO A 118 -42.59 -16.86 -12.40
CA PRO A 118 -42.88 -16.14 -13.65
C PRO A 118 -43.83 -14.95 -13.44
N SER A 119 -43.63 -13.91 -14.25
CA SER A 119 -44.53 -12.82 -14.69
C SER A 119 -45.62 -12.28 -13.73
N THR A 120 -45.59 -10.96 -13.46
CA THR A 120 -46.50 -9.97 -14.10
C THR A 120 -46.17 -8.53 -13.67
N VAL A 121 -46.14 -7.65 -14.67
CA VAL A 121 -46.35 -6.18 -14.67
C VAL A 121 -46.75 -5.54 -13.33
N SER A 122 -45.98 -4.55 -12.85
CA SER A 122 -46.46 -3.18 -12.58
C SER A 122 -45.36 -2.23 -12.09
N GLN A 123 -45.42 -1.02 -12.63
CA GLN A 123 -44.67 0.18 -12.32
C GLN A 123 -45.01 0.65 -10.89
N ALA A 124 -44.04 0.73 -9.95
CA ALA A 124 -44.17 1.53 -8.73
C ALA A 124 -42.82 1.64 -7.98
N THR A 125 -42.33 2.87 -7.89
CA THR A 125 -41.74 3.52 -6.71
C THR A 125 -40.77 2.72 -5.82
N GLN A 126 -39.48 3.04 -5.97
CA GLN A 126 -38.43 2.79 -4.97
C GLN A 126 -38.79 3.48 -3.64
N PRO A 127 -38.73 2.82 -2.46
CA PRO A 127 -38.75 3.52 -1.19
C PRO A 127 -37.30 3.91 -0.82
N SER A 128 -37.09 5.21 -0.63
CA SER A 128 -35.91 5.78 0.00
C SER A 128 -35.96 5.52 1.51
N SER A 129 -34.89 4.97 2.07
CA SER A 129 -34.70 4.85 3.52
C SER A 129 -33.36 5.44 3.94
N SER A 130 -33.31 6.76 4.14
CA SER A 130 -32.39 7.42 5.08
C SER A 130 -32.68 8.93 5.13
N ALA A 131 -33.86 9.31 5.60
CA ALA A 131 -34.19 10.70 5.93
C ALA A 131 -33.73 11.00 7.37
N LEU A 132 -32.42 11.17 7.58
CA LEU A 132 -31.94 11.93 8.72
C LEU A 132 -31.96 13.41 8.32
N SER A 133 -32.60 14.24 9.14
CA SER A 133 -32.67 15.69 8.93
C SER A 133 -31.25 16.25 8.90
N ASP A 134 -30.98 17.25 8.06
CA ASP A 134 -29.66 17.89 7.99
C ASP A 134 -29.21 18.48 9.34
N LYS A 135 -30.17 18.75 10.24
CA LYS A 135 -29.92 19.13 11.64
C LYS A 135 -29.31 18.00 12.47
N GLU A 136 -29.73 16.76 12.25
CA GLU A 136 -29.20 15.58 12.95
C GLU A 136 -27.80 15.24 12.45
N LYS A 137 -27.58 15.36 11.13
CA LYS A 137 -26.24 15.23 10.53
C LYS A 137 -25.29 16.30 11.08
N SER A 138 -25.73 17.55 11.18
CA SER A 138 -24.95 18.65 11.74
C SER A 138 -24.62 18.42 13.22
N ARG A 139 -25.58 17.95 14.02
CA ARG A 139 -25.35 17.63 15.44
C ARG A 139 -24.30 16.54 15.63
N LEU A 140 -24.34 15.51 14.79
CA LEU A 140 -23.36 14.42 14.82
C LEU A 140 -21.95 14.90 14.44
N ILE A 141 -21.85 15.80 13.45
CA ILE A 141 -20.57 16.42 13.06
C ILE A 141 -19.98 17.25 14.20
N ILE A 142 -20.80 18.01 14.94
CA ILE A 142 -20.30 18.79 16.09
C ILE A 142 -19.84 17.88 17.22
N GLN A 143 -20.61 16.84 17.52
CA GLN A 143 -20.31 15.90 18.62
C GLN A 143 -18.98 15.15 18.41
N TYR A 144 -18.64 14.81 17.16
CA TYR A 144 -17.40 14.09 16.84
C TYR A 144 -16.27 15.00 16.32
N GLY A 145 -16.61 16.17 15.77
CA GLY A 145 -15.63 17.16 15.29
C GLY A 145 -14.95 17.94 16.41
N SER A 146 -15.59 18.08 17.57
CA SER A 146 -15.01 18.76 18.74
C SER A 146 -13.82 18.03 19.35
N SER A 147 -13.61 16.74 19.04
CA SER A 147 -12.46 15.96 19.49
C SER A 147 -11.18 16.22 18.67
N CYS A 148 -11.27 16.98 17.57
CA CYS A 148 -10.13 17.23 16.66
C CYS A 148 -9.63 18.69 16.68
N ALA A 149 -10.24 19.57 17.48
CA ALA A 149 -10.05 21.03 17.42
C ALA A 149 -9.51 21.63 18.73
N GLY A 150 -8.70 20.89 19.49
CA GLY A 150 -8.17 21.39 20.76
C GLY A 150 -6.95 20.62 21.24
N SER A 151 -5.81 20.81 20.59
CA SER A 151 -4.51 20.68 21.25
C SER A 151 -3.46 21.45 20.42
N ASP A 152 -3.77 22.71 20.14
CA ASP A 152 -2.82 23.73 19.72
C ASP A 152 -2.60 24.64 20.93
N GLU A 153 -1.96 24.09 21.97
CA GLU A 153 -1.41 24.89 23.04
C GLU A 153 0.10 24.93 22.88
N GLU A 154 0.52 26.05 22.33
CA GLU A 154 1.85 26.61 22.43
C GLU A 154 2.20 26.74 23.92
N ASN A 155 3.25 26.05 24.39
CA ASN A 155 3.89 26.43 25.65
C ASN A 155 5.41 26.23 25.58
N GLU A 156 6.07 27.37 25.40
CA GLU A 156 7.29 27.85 26.06
C GLU A 156 8.37 26.82 26.47
N SER A 157 9.50 26.98 25.80
CA SER A 157 10.85 27.00 26.35
C SER A 157 10.95 27.02 27.90
N HIS A 158 11.19 25.86 28.49
CA HIS A 158 11.98 25.75 29.71
C HIS A 158 13.29 25.02 29.41
N SER A 159 14.35 25.82 29.38
CA SER A 159 15.76 25.41 29.44
C SER A 159 16.01 24.48 30.62
N THR A 160 16.57 23.29 30.37
CA THR A 160 17.69 22.70 31.13
C THR A 160 18.08 21.35 30.53
N GLY A 161 19.33 21.22 30.08
CA GLY A 161 19.95 19.92 29.76
C GLY A 161 20.29 19.77 28.28
N ASP A 162 21.57 20.02 27.98
CA ASP A 162 22.25 19.68 26.74
C ASP A 162 22.18 18.16 26.47
N LEU A 163 21.05 17.72 25.95
CA LEU A 163 20.86 16.40 25.36
C LEU A 163 20.51 16.65 23.90
N ALA A 164 21.45 16.31 23.02
CA ALA A 164 21.31 16.45 21.58
C ALA A 164 19.89 16.08 21.13
N ALA A 165 19.20 17.04 20.51
CA ALA A 165 17.80 16.89 20.13
C ALA A 165 17.63 15.66 19.24
N ASN A 166 16.73 14.76 19.65
CA ASN A 166 16.45 13.53 18.93
C ASN A 166 15.96 13.85 17.49
N ALA A 167 16.80 13.55 16.49
CA ALA A 167 16.54 13.81 15.07
C ALA A 167 15.28 13.09 14.54
N ASN A 168 14.86 12.00 15.19
CA ASN A 168 13.64 11.29 14.82
C ASN A 168 12.39 12.13 15.15
N LYS A 169 12.42 12.92 16.24
CA LYS A 169 11.29 13.78 16.62
C LYS A 169 11.10 14.92 15.62
N SER A 170 12.18 15.59 15.22
CA SER A 170 12.12 16.68 14.24
C SER A 170 11.70 16.18 12.85
N SER A 171 12.18 14.99 12.45
CA SER A 171 11.79 14.34 11.19
C SER A 171 10.29 14.05 11.13
N VAL A 172 9.71 13.42 12.17
CA VAL A 172 8.27 13.13 12.23
C VAL A 172 7.42 14.40 12.22
N THR A 173 7.82 15.44 12.96
CA THR A 173 7.09 16.72 12.94
C THR A 173 7.15 17.41 11.58
N SER A 174 8.28 17.30 10.88
CA SER A 174 8.46 17.89 9.55
C SER A 174 7.64 17.14 8.50
N ALA A 175 7.63 15.81 8.53
CA ALA A 175 6.83 14.98 7.64
C ALA A 175 5.32 15.24 7.81
N LEU A 176 4.83 15.35 9.05
CA LEU A 176 3.43 15.70 9.30
C LEU A 176 3.06 17.10 8.78
N LYS A 177 3.97 18.07 8.91
CA LYS A 177 3.78 19.42 8.39
C LYS A 177 3.75 19.42 6.85
N GLU A 178 4.63 18.66 6.22
CA GLU A 178 4.70 18.51 4.76
C GLU A 178 3.41 17.88 4.21
N MET A 179 2.92 16.78 4.80
CA MET A 179 1.66 16.17 4.39
C MET A 179 0.48 17.16 4.48
N ARG A 180 0.44 17.99 5.53
CA ARG A 180 -0.59 19.03 5.69
C ARG A 180 -0.45 20.14 4.65
N GLU A 181 0.75 20.52 4.28
CA GLU A 181 1.01 21.51 3.23
C GLU A 181 0.67 20.96 1.84
N GLU A 182 0.99 19.70 1.56
CA GLU A 182 0.64 19.04 0.31
C GLU A 182 -0.86 18.94 0.11
N GLN A 183 -1.62 18.55 1.15
CA GLN A 183 -3.09 18.53 1.09
C GLN A 183 -3.68 19.93 0.82
N ARG A 184 -3.11 20.98 1.41
CA ARG A 184 -3.53 22.37 1.13
C ARG A 184 -3.20 22.78 -0.31
N ARG A 185 -2.02 22.44 -0.83
CA ARG A 185 -1.65 22.70 -2.23
C ARG A 185 -2.53 21.92 -3.21
N ALA A 186 -2.81 20.66 -2.96
CA ALA A 186 -3.69 19.84 -3.79
C ALA A 186 -5.11 20.41 -3.86
N HIS A 187 -5.65 20.88 -2.74
CA HIS A 187 -6.95 21.54 -2.70
C HIS A 187 -6.96 22.87 -3.48
N GLN A 188 -5.92 23.69 -3.31
CA GLN A 188 -5.77 24.96 -4.06
C GLN A 188 -5.65 24.69 -5.56
N LEU A 189 -4.83 23.73 -5.97
CA LEU A 189 -4.64 23.34 -7.38
C LEU A 189 -5.95 22.82 -7.99
N LYS A 190 -6.73 22.03 -7.24
CA LYS A 190 -8.06 21.58 -7.70
C LYS A 190 -9.00 22.76 -7.91
N THR A 191 -9.04 23.69 -6.96
CA THR A 191 -9.87 24.90 -7.03
C THR A 191 -9.47 25.78 -8.23
N GLU A 192 -8.18 25.93 -8.48
CA GLU A 192 -7.65 26.69 -9.61
C GLU A 192 -7.99 26.02 -10.95
N ARG A 193 -7.79 24.70 -11.06
CA ARG A 193 -8.16 23.92 -12.26
C ARG A 193 -9.65 24.00 -12.55
N ASP A 194 -10.51 23.90 -11.54
CA ASP A 194 -11.96 24.06 -11.70
C ASP A 194 -12.33 25.48 -12.16
N ARG A 195 -11.61 26.50 -11.67
CA ARG A 195 -11.80 27.90 -12.08
C ARG A 195 -11.34 28.14 -13.51
N GLU A 196 -10.20 27.58 -13.93
CA GLU A 196 -9.69 27.66 -15.29
C GLU A 196 -10.63 26.97 -16.29
N ASN A 197 -11.09 25.76 -15.97
CA ASN A 197 -12.06 25.03 -16.80
C ASN A 197 -13.34 25.85 -17.02
N LYS A 198 -13.85 26.50 -15.97
CA LYS A 198 -15.03 27.39 -16.07
C LYS A 198 -14.75 28.59 -16.97
N LYS A 199 -13.60 29.26 -16.82
CA LYS A 199 -13.21 30.40 -17.68
C LYS A 199 -13.05 29.97 -19.14
N ALA A 200 -12.39 28.85 -19.40
CA ALA A 200 -12.20 28.31 -20.75
C ALA A 200 -13.54 27.98 -21.42
N GLN A 201 -14.49 27.40 -20.68
CA GLN A 201 -15.84 27.14 -21.18
C GLN A 201 -16.58 28.44 -21.51
N GLN A 202 -16.48 29.47 -20.67
CA GLN A 202 -17.09 30.78 -20.91
C GLN A 202 -16.50 31.47 -22.15
N GLN A 203 -15.17 31.44 -22.32
CA GLN A 203 -14.50 31.99 -23.50
C GLN A 203 -14.95 31.27 -24.78
N LYS A 204 -15.00 29.93 -24.77
CA LYS A 204 -15.46 29.14 -25.92
C LYS A 204 -16.92 29.46 -26.29
N GLN A 205 -17.78 29.77 -25.32
CA GLN A 205 -19.15 30.22 -25.58
C GLN A 205 -19.19 31.63 -26.17
N GLN A 206 -18.38 32.56 -25.68
CA GLN A 206 -18.28 33.91 -26.21
C GLN A 206 -17.75 33.90 -27.65
N GLU A 207 -16.69 33.13 -27.94
CA GLU A 207 -16.17 32.99 -29.30
C GLU A 207 -17.20 32.42 -30.27
N ARG A 208 -18.00 31.44 -29.85
CA ARG A 208 -19.09 30.89 -30.68
C ARG A 208 -20.13 31.98 -30.99
N LYS A 209 -20.55 32.74 -29.97
CA LYS A 209 -21.50 33.85 -30.13
C LYS A 209 -20.95 34.95 -31.06
N GLU A 210 -19.66 35.29 -30.94
CA GLU A 210 -19.03 36.28 -31.81
C GLU A 210 -18.87 35.79 -33.25
N LYS A 211 -18.45 34.54 -33.45
CA LYS A 211 -18.36 33.94 -34.80
C LYS A 211 -19.74 33.90 -35.47
N GLU A 212 -20.78 33.61 -34.71
CA GLU A 212 -22.17 33.63 -35.19
C GLU A 212 -22.63 35.06 -35.55
N LYS A 213 -22.39 36.05 -34.67
CA LYS A 213 -22.67 37.48 -34.95
C LYS A 213 -21.91 38.00 -36.18
N LYS A 214 -20.64 37.62 -36.35
CA LYS A 214 -19.84 37.98 -37.54
C LYS A 214 -20.37 37.33 -38.81
N ARG A 215 -20.94 36.11 -38.71
CA ARG A 215 -21.53 35.40 -39.84
C ARG A 215 -22.85 36.02 -40.29
N THR A 216 -23.72 36.41 -39.35
CA THR A 216 -25.01 37.04 -39.66
C THR A 216 -24.83 38.47 -40.20
N GLN A 217 -23.92 39.27 -39.64
CA GLN A 217 -23.66 40.64 -40.09
C GLN A 217 -23.07 40.71 -41.52
N LYS A 218 -22.28 39.71 -41.93
CA LYS A 218 -21.79 39.60 -43.32
C LYS A 218 -22.90 39.24 -44.31
N GLN A 219 -23.98 38.61 -43.84
CA GLN A 219 -25.09 38.18 -44.69
C GLN A 219 -26.06 39.34 -44.97
N GLU A 220 -26.25 40.26 -44.01
CA GLU A 220 -27.00 41.51 -44.22
C GLU A 220 -26.28 42.50 -45.13
N ARG A 221 -24.95 42.66 -45.02
CA ARG A 221 -24.18 43.55 -45.92
C ARG A 221 -24.12 43.10 -47.39
N LYS A 222 -24.54 41.87 -47.68
CA LYS A 222 -24.55 41.27 -49.03
C LYS A 222 -25.94 41.29 -49.67
N ARG A 223 -27.00 41.61 -48.93
CA ARG A 223 -28.35 41.87 -49.45
C ARG A 223 -28.51 43.37 -49.70
#